data_AF-A0A527YR06-F1
#
_entry.id   AF-A0A527YR06-F1
#
_cell.length_a   1.000
_cell.length_b   1.000
_cell.length_c   1.000
_cell.angle_alpha   90.00
_cell.angle_beta   90.00
_cell.angle_gamma   90.00
#
_symmetry.space_group_name_H-M   'P 1'
#
loop_
_entity.id
_entity.type
_entity.pdbx_description
1 polymer ?
#
loop_
_entity_poly.entity_id
_entity_poly.type
_entity_poly.pdbx_seq_one_letter_code
_entity_poly.pdbx_strand_id
1 'polypeptide(L)' 'MKIIAGVEQPTLGRILLEGEEVSFSSSGDAVNRGIGMVFQELNLFGNLSVAENIFATREITNRFRKIDGREQE' A
#
# COMPACT_ATOMS: atom_id res chain seq x y z
N MET A 1 -12.83 -5.40 -5.43
CA MET A 1 -11.64 -5.32 -4.56
C MET A 1 -11.33 -3.92 -4.07
N LYS A 2 -11.56 -2.85 -4.86
CA LYS A 2 -11.30 -1.46 -4.45
C LYS A 2 -11.96 -1.05 -3.12
N ILE A 3 -13.19 -1.53 -2.87
CA ILE A 3 -13.89 -1.34 -1.59
C ILE A 3 -13.14 -1.98 -0.41
N ILE A 4 -12.71 -3.24 -0.55
CA ILE A 4 -11.94 -3.95 0.50
C ILE A 4 -10.59 -3.26 0.77
N ALA A 5 -9.98 -2.69 -0.27
CA ALA A 5 -8.74 -1.95 -0.16
C ALA A 5 -8.91 -0.48 0.27
N GLY A 6 -10.12 -0.05 0.67
CA GLY A 6 -10.37 1.32 1.14
C GLY A 6 -10.26 2.41 0.08
N VAL A 7 -10.24 2.05 -1.20
CA VAL A 7 -10.17 3.00 -2.34
C VAL A 7 -11.55 3.57 -2.66
N GLU A 8 -12.61 2.79 -2.44
CA GLU A 8 -14.00 3.16 -2.72
C GLU A 8 -14.88 2.80 -1.51
N GLN A 9 -15.95 3.55 -1.27
CA GLN A 9 -16.90 3.26 -0.21
C GLN A 9 -18.01 2.32 -0.68
N PRO A 10 -18.44 1.35 0.13
CA PRO A 10 -19.63 0.56 -0.18
C PRO A 10 -20.88 1.45 -0.08
N THR A 11 -21.76 1.37 -1.09
CA THR A 11 -23.06 2.07 -1.02
C THR A 11 -24.01 1.40 -0.04
N LEU A 12 -23.92 0.07 0.09
CA LEU A 12 -24.71 -0.78 0.99
C LEU A 12 -23.89 -2.01 1.40
N GLY A 13 -24.30 -2.65 2.49
CA GLY A 13 -23.63 -3.82 3.05
C GLY A 13 -22.58 -3.46 4.10
N ARG A 14 -21.83 -4.46 4.57
CA ARG A 14 -20.77 -4.30 5.56
C ARG A 14 -19.57 -5.16 5.22
N ILE A 15 -18.40 -4.73 5.65
CA ILE A 15 -17.15 -5.48 5.54
C ILE A 15 -16.87 -6.07 6.92
N LEU A 16 -16.56 -7.36 6.97
CA LEU A 16 -16.11 -8.02 8.19
C LEU A 16 -14.64 -8.42 8.01
N LEU A 17 -13.79 -8.05 8.97
CA LEU A 17 -12.41 -8.50 9.07
C LEU A 17 -12.26 -9.25 10.40
N GLU A 18 -11.91 -10.53 10.33
CA GLU A 18 -11.82 -11.41 11.52
C GLU A 18 -13.12 -11.46 12.35
N GLY A 19 -14.27 -11.25 11.71
CA GLY A 19 -15.58 -11.22 12.37
C GLY A 19 -15.99 -9.86 12.92
N GLU A 20 -15.10 -8.87 12.93
CA GLU A 20 -15.41 -7.49 13.33
C GLU A 20 -15.82 -6.65 12.13
N GLU A 21 -16.85 -5.82 12.30
CA GLU A 21 -17.26 -4.88 11.27
C GLU A 21 -16.25 -3.74 11.14
N VAL A 22 -15.78 -3.51 9.92
CA VAL A 22 -14.79 -2.49 9.60
C VAL A 22 -15.31 -1.56 8.51
N SER A 23 -14.87 -0.31 8.61
CA SER A 23 -15.07 0.71 7.58
C SER A 23 -13.75 1.47 7.43
N PHE A 24 -13.34 1.69 6.19
CA PHE A 24 -12.06 2.32 5.88
C PHE A 24 -12.33 3.68 5.25
N SER A 25 -11.76 4.75 5.80
CA SER A 25 -11.90 6.10 5.22
C SER A 25 -10.91 6.37 4.07
N SER A 26 -9.88 5.54 3.94
CA SER A 26 -8.85 5.61 2.91
C SER A 26 -8.16 4.26 2.72
N SER A 27 -7.37 4.12 1.66
CA SER A 27 -6.56 2.93 1.44
C SER A 27 -5.49 2.71 2.51
N GLY A 28 -4.96 3.79 3.10
CA GLY A 28 -4.01 3.71 4.20
C GLY A 28 -4.61 3.07 5.45
N ASP A 29 -5.90 3.29 5.70
CA ASP A 29 -6.63 2.69 6.83
C ASP A 29 -6.77 1.17 6.67
N ALA A 30 -7.10 0.72 5.46
CA ALA A 30 -7.12 -0.71 5.12
C ALA A 30 -5.73 -1.35 5.30
N VAL A 31 -4.65 -0.67 4.87
CA VAL A 31 -3.27 -1.14 5.05
C VAL A 31 -2.90 -1.25 6.54
N ASN A 32 -3.28 -0.27 7.36
CA ASN A 32 -3.04 -0.29 8.80
C ASN A 32 -3.78 -1.43 9.52
N ARG A 33 -4.87 -1.92 8.91
CA ARG A 33 -5.62 -3.11 9.34
C ARG A 33 -5.08 -4.41 8.75
N GLY A 34 -3.93 -4.39 8.08
CA GLY A 34 -3.25 -5.56 7.54
C GLY A 34 -3.70 -5.96 6.13
N ILE A 35 -4.50 -5.15 5.44
CA ILE A 35 -4.98 -5.45 4.09
C ILE A 35 -3.95 -4.96 3.06
N GLY A 36 -3.28 -5.90 2.40
CA GLY A 36 -2.45 -5.65 1.22
C GLY A 36 -3.24 -5.93 -0.07
N MET A 37 -3.05 -5.10 -1.10
CA MET A 37 -3.68 -5.31 -2.41
C MET A 37 -2.63 -5.34 -3.52
N VAL A 38 -2.72 -6.37 -4.37
CA VAL A 38 -2.01 -6.44 -5.66
C VAL A 38 -3.05 -6.19 -6.76
N PHE A 39 -2.81 -5.18 -7.60
CA PHE A 39 -3.71 -4.83 -8.70
C PHE A 39 -3.45 -5.73 -9.92
N GLN A 40 -4.49 -6.00 -10.71
CA GLN A 40 -4.41 -6.91 -11.87
C GLN A 40 -3.46 -6.42 -12.96
N GLU A 41 -3.34 -5.10 -13.12
CA GLU A 41 -2.37 -4.49 -14.01
C GLU A 41 -1.21 -3.96 -13.17
N LEU A 42 -0.10 -4.70 -13.21
CA LEU A 42 1.12 -4.35 -12.48
C LEU A 42 1.83 -3.22 -13.23
N ASN A 43 1.93 -2.05 -12.61
CA ASN A 43 2.73 -0.95 -13.13
C ASN A 43 4.06 -0.90 -12.39
N LEU A 44 5.11 -1.42 -13.02
CA LEU A 44 6.48 -1.23 -12.56
C LEU A 44 7.02 0.10 -13.07
N PHE A 45 7.89 0.72 -12.29
CA PHE A 45 8.70 1.83 -12.77
C PHE A 45 9.87 1.26 -13.56
N GLY A 46 9.74 1.21 -14.89
CA GLY A 46 10.75 0.58 -15.77
C GLY A 46 12.12 1.27 -15.78
N ASN A 47 12.21 2.48 -15.24
CA ASN A 47 13.45 3.23 -15.07
C ASN A 47 14.08 3.07 -13.68
N LEU A 48 13.50 2.24 -12.82
CA LEU A 48 14.01 1.94 -11.47
C LEU A 48 14.51 0.50 -11.40
N SER A 49 15.50 0.27 -10.55
CA SER A 49 15.96 -1.08 -10.19
C SER A 49 14.86 -1.87 -9.45
N VAL A 50 15.12 -3.17 -9.24
CA VAL A 50 14.21 -4.03 -8.46
C VAL A 50 14.05 -3.52 -7.03
N ALA A 51 15.17 -3.18 -6.36
CA ALA A 51 15.16 -2.63 -5.02
C ALA A 51 14.35 -1.33 -4.95
N GLU A 52 14.58 -0.40 -5.88
CA GLU A 52 13.85 0.87 -5.93
C GLU A 52 12.35 0.68 -6.20
N ASN A 53 11.93 -0.32 -6.98
CA ASN A 53 10.51 -0.64 -7.14
C ASN A 53 9.89 -1.19 -5.85
N ILE A 54 10.62 -2.00 -5.08
CA ILE A 54 10.14 -2.57 -3.81
C ILE A 54 10.01 -1.49 -2.74
N PHE A 55 10.98 -0.58 -2.66
CA PHE A 55 11.02 0.50 -1.66
C PHE A 55 10.27 1.77 -2.08
N ALA A 56 9.69 1.83 -3.28
CA ALA A 56 8.91 2.97 -3.74
C ALA A 56 7.84 3.36 -2.70
N THR A 57 7.77 4.64 -2.34
CA THR A 57 6.92 5.22 -1.27
C THR A 57 7.30 4.86 0.17
N ARG A 58 8.39 4.12 0.35
CA ARG A 58 8.94 3.66 1.64
C ARG A 58 10.46 3.74 1.64
N GLU A 59 11.02 4.72 0.96
CA GLU A 59 12.44 4.85 0.72
C GLU A 59 13.20 5.05 2.04
N ILE A 60 14.31 4.32 2.21
CA ILE A 60 15.21 4.50 3.34
C ILE A 60 16.01 5.77 3.09
N THR A 61 15.99 6.70 4.04
CA THR A 61 16.69 7.98 3.92
C THR A 61 17.72 8.18 5.00
N ASN A 62 18.84 8.81 4.65
CA ASN A 62 19.87 9.16 5.61
C ASN A 62 19.51 10.43 6.40
N ARG A 63 20.39 10.86 7.31
CA ARG A 63 20.22 12.06 8.15
C ARG A 63 19.93 13.35 7.36
N PHE A 64 20.28 13.41 6.08
CA PHE A 64 20.03 14.55 5.20
C PHE A 64 18.79 14.38 4.31
N ARG A 65 17.93 13.40 4.61
CA ARG A 65 16.74 13.03 3.80
C ARG A 65 17.07 12.67 2.35
N LYS A 66 18.29 12.22 2.06
CA LYS A 66 18.63 11.64 0.76
C LYS A 66 18.35 10.14 0.82
N ILE A 67 17.83 9.59 -0.27
CA ILE A 67 17.63 8.15 -0.44
C ILE A 67 18.98 7.45 -0.28
N ASP A 68 19.02 6.44 0.57
CA ASP A 68 20.21 5.62 0.81
C ASP A 68 20.09 4.29 0.05
N GLY A 69 20.61 4.27 -1.17
CA GLY A 69 20.53 3.09 -2.02
C GLY A 69 21.23 1.85 -1.45
N ARG A 70 22.27 2.02 -0.60
CA ARG A 70 23.03 0.89 -0.04
C ARG A 70 22.25 0.14 1.04
N GLU A 71 21.38 0.84 1.77
CA GLU A 71 20.54 0.23 2.80
C GLU A 71 19.27 -0.42 2.22
N GLN A 72 18.95 -0.15 0.94
CA GLN A 72 17.78 -0.71 0.24
C GLN A 72 18.10 -1.95 -0.61
N GLU A 73 19.38 -2.28 -0.81
CA GLU A 73 19.84 -3.49 -1.52
C GLU A 73 20.04 -4.67 -0.56
#